data_AF-A0A5E4BXF8-F1
#
_entry.id   AF-A0A5E4BXF8-F1
#
_cell.length_a   1.000
_cell.length_b   1.000
_cell.length_c   1.000
_cell.angle_alpha   90.00
_cell.angle_beta   90.00
_cell.angle_gamma   90.00
#
_symmetry.space_group_name_H-M   'P 1'
#
loop_
_entity.id
_entity.type
_entity.pdbx_description
1 polymer ?
#
loop_
_entity_poly.entity_id
_entity_poly.type
_entity_poly.pdbx_seq_one_letter_code
_entity_poly.pdbx_strand_id
1 'polypeptide(L)' 'FLSTGDQAAKGNYGLLDLIQALRWTSENIGFFGGDPLRITVFGSGAGGSCVNLLTLSHYSE' A
#
# COMPACT_ATOMS: atom_id res chain seq x y z
N PHE A 1 0.71 13.63 -0.95
CA PHE A 1 1.71 13.55 0.15
C PHE A 1 1.74 14.78 1.06
N LEU A 2 1.07 15.89 0.72
CA LEU A 2 1.04 17.10 1.56
C LEU A 2 0.69 16.76 3.02
N SER A 3 1.51 17.24 3.96
CA SER A 3 1.29 17.13 5.40
C SER A 3 1.55 18.47 6.05
N THR A 4 0.70 18.85 7.00
CA THR A 4 0.91 19.99 7.90
C THR A 4 1.57 19.56 9.22
N GLY A 5 1.79 18.26 9.44
CA GLY A 5 2.32 17.74 10.70
C GLY A 5 1.29 17.67 11.84
N ASP A 6 0.01 17.94 11.54
CA ASP A 6 -1.10 17.91 12.49
C ASP A 6 -2.34 17.25 11.87
N GLN A 7 -3.50 17.41 12.51
CA GLN A 7 -4.75 16.79 12.04
C GLN A 7 -5.36 17.48 10.81
N ALA A 8 -4.93 18.69 10.45
CA ALA A 8 -5.50 19.42 9.32
C ALA A 8 -5.14 18.76 7.98
N ALA A 9 -3.90 18.27 7.85
CA ALA A 9 -3.46 17.42 6.76
C ALA A 9 -2.42 16.40 7.26
N LYS A 10 -2.86 15.16 7.51
CA LYS A 10 -2.02 14.09 8.07
C LYS A 10 -0.89 13.64 7.13
N GLY A 11 -1.05 13.83 5.81
CA GLY A 11 -0.09 13.34 4.82
C GLY A 11 -0.24 11.87 4.48
N ASN A 12 0.77 11.35 3.77
CA ASN A 12 0.85 9.95 3.35
C ASN A 12 -0.33 9.42 2.53
N TYR A 13 -1.20 10.29 2.01
CA TYR A 13 -2.36 9.88 1.21
C TYR A 13 -2.02 8.91 0.06
N GLY A 14 -0.91 9.14 -0.65
CA GLY A 14 -0.47 8.20 -1.69
C GLY A 14 -0.05 6.82 -1.18
N LEU A 15 0.45 6.70 0.06
CA LEU A 15 0.71 5.40 0.68
C LEU A 15 -0.61 4.73 1.12
N LEU A 16 -1.57 5.52 1.61
CA LEU A 16 -2.90 5.01 1.96
C LEU A 16 -3.64 4.48 0.72
N ASP A 17 -3.47 5.14 -0.43
CA ASP A 17 -4.01 4.67 -1.70
C ASP A 17 -3.39 3.31 -2.10
N LEU A 18 -2.08 3.13 -1.92
CA LEU A 18 -1.42 1.86 -2.17
C LEU A 18 -1.87 0.75 -1.20
N ILE A 19 -2.05 1.08 0.08
CA ILE A 19 -2.60 0.14 1.07
C ILE A 19 -4.01 -0.29 0.67
N GLN A 20 -4.85 0.66 0.24
CA GLN A 20 -6.20 0.35 -0.19
C GLN A 20 -6.21 -0.52 -1.46
N ALA A 21 -5.30 -0.27 -2.40
CA ALA A 21 -5.12 -1.12 -3.57
C ALA A 21 -4.70 -2.55 -3.17
N LEU A 22 -3.77 -2.70 -2.22
CA LEU A 22 -3.35 -4.02 -1.73
C LEU A 22 -4.49 -4.78 -1.04
N ARG A 23 -5.30 -4.10 -0.21
CA ARG A 23 -6.50 -4.70 0.40
C ARG A 23 -7.48 -5.19 -0.65
N TRP A 24 -7.78 -4.34 -1.62
CA TRP A 24 -8.65 -4.73 -2.73
C TRP A 24 -8.08 -5.94 -3.48
N THR A 25 -6.77 -5.95 -3.78
CA THR A 25 -6.13 -7.10 -4.42
C THR A 25 -6.26 -8.36 -3.55
N SER A 26 -5.95 -8.29 -2.26
CA SER A 26 -6.07 -9.44 -1.35
C SER A 26 -7.50 -10.00 -1.30
N GLU A 27 -8.51 -9.13 -1.28
CA GLU A 27 -9.92 -9.54 -1.22
C GLU A 27 -10.43 -10.11 -2.55
N ASN A 28 -9.88 -9.68 -3.69
CA ASN A 28 -10.49 -9.92 -4.99
C ASN A 28 -9.65 -10.80 -5.93
N ILE A 29 -8.35 -10.97 -5.71
CA ILE A 29 -7.47 -11.64 -6.68
C ILE A 29 -7.85 -13.11 -6.91
N GLY A 30 -8.52 -13.74 -5.95
CA GLY A 30 -9.08 -15.10 -6.08
C GLY A 30 -10.07 -15.23 -7.24
N PHE A 31 -10.88 -14.19 -7.53
CA PHE A 31 -11.81 -14.19 -8.67
C PHE A 31 -11.10 -14.15 -10.03
N PHE A 32 -9.81 -13.78 -10.05
CA PHE A 32 -8.97 -13.74 -11.24
C PHE A 32 -8.01 -14.94 -11.31
N GLY A 33 -8.15 -15.91 -10.41
CA GLY A 33 -7.31 -17.12 -10.36
C GLY A 33 -5.94 -16.93 -9.67
N GLY A 34 -5.74 -15.81 -8.96
CA GLY A 34 -4.55 -15.63 -8.12
C GLY A 34 -4.74 -16.17 -6.71
N ASP A 35 -3.64 -16.32 -5.99
CA ASP A 35 -3.63 -16.74 -4.58
C ASP A 35 -3.45 -15.51 -3.67
N PRO A 36 -4.45 -15.13 -2.85
CA PRO A 36 -4.36 -13.96 -1.99
C PRO A 36 -3.27 -14.07 -0.92
N LEU A 37 -2.79 -15.29 -0.60
CA LEU A 37 -1.69 -15.51 0.34
C LEU A 37 -0.31 -15.42 -0.31
N ARG A 38 -0.24 -15.18 -1.63
CA ARG A 38 1.01 -15.12 -2.41
C ARG A 38 1.13 -13.85 -3.24
N ILE A 39 0.87 -12.71 -2.61
CA ILE A 39 1.03 -11.39 -3.23
C ILE A 39 2.48 -10.92 -3.06
N THR A 40 3.15 -10.61 -4.18
CA THR A 40 4.48 -9.97 -4.17
C THR A 40 4.35 -8.52 -4.64
N VAL A 41 4.78 -7.58 -3.79
CA VAL A 41 4.84 -6.16 -4.13
C VAL A 41 6.24 -5.81 -4.63
N PHE A 42 6.34 -5.12 -5.76
CA PHE A 42 7.61 -4.73 -6.36
C PHE A 42 7.54 -3.30 -6.90
N GLY A 43 8.70 -2.63 -6.98
CA GLY A 43 8.80 -1.26 -7.46
C GLY A 43 10.24 -0.78 -7.59
N SER A 44 10.45 0.32 -8.32
CA SER A 44 11.75 0.98 -8.51
C SER A 44 11.66 2.48 -8.24
N GLY A 45 12.79 3.12 -7.92
CA GLY A 45 12.85 4.53 -7.54
C GLY A 45 11.92 4.85 -6.38
N ALA A 46 11.08 5.87 -6.52
CA ALA A 46 10.06 6.21 -5.54
C ALA A 46 9.08 5.05 -5.23
N GLY A 47 8.77 4.22 -6.23
CA GLY A 47 7.94 3.03 -6.04
C GLY A 47 8.63 1.97 -5.18
N GLY A 48 9.95 1.79 -5.33
CA GLY A 48 10.75 0.91 -4.47
C GLY A 48 10.76 1.39 -3.02
N SER A 49 10.87 2.71 -2.80
CA SER A 49 10.72 3.31 -1.48
C SER A 49 9.32 3.05 -0.90
N CYS A 50 8.26 3.15 -1.70
CA CYS A 50 6.91 2.80 -1.28
C CYS A 50 6.80 1.31 -0.88
N VAL A 51 7.39 0.38 -1.63
CA VAL A 51 7.41 -1.05 -1.24
C VAL A 51 8.02 -1.23 0.14
N ASN A 52 9.18 -0.61 0.40
CA ASN A 52 9.82 -0.67 1.71
C ASN A 52 8.91 -0.08 2.81
N LEU A 53 8.31 1.09 2.58
CA LEU A 53 7.39 1.70 3.54
C LEU A 53 6.15 0.85 3.81
N LEU A 54 5.60 0.19 2.78
CA LEU A 54 4.46 -0.71 2.93
C LEU A 54 4.84 -1.92 3.79
N THR A 55 6.04 -2.50 3.61
CA THR A 55 6.50 -3.64 4.43
C THR A 55 6.73 -3.29 5.91
N LEU A 56 6.97 -2.02 6.24
CA LEU A 56 7.19 -1.56 7.61
C LEU A 56 5.90 -1.12 8.34
N SER A 57 4.83 -0.87 7.59
CA SER A 57 3.60 -0.29 8.12
C SER A 57 2.63 -1.38 8.57
N HIS A 58 2.18 -1.32 9.83
CA HIS A 58 1.12 -2.20 10.36
C HIS A 58 -0.22 -2.08 9.63
N TYR A 59 -0.43 -1.02 8.84
CA TYR A 59 -1.65 -0.87 8.05
C TYR A 59 -1.67 -1.75 6.78
N SER A 60 -0.53 -2.33 6.41
CA SER A 60 -0.35 -3.15 5.21
C SER A 60 -0.47 -4.66 5.49
N GLU A 61 -0.72 -5.05 6.75
CA GLU A 61 -1.09 -6.42 7.14
C GLU A 61 -2.51 -6.78 6.68
#